data_AF-A0A6C0LF68-F1
#
_entry.id   AF-A0A6C0LF68-F1
#
_cell.length_a   1.000
_cell.length_b   1.000
_cell.length_c   1.000
_cell.angle_alpha   90.00
_cell.angle_beta   90.00
_cell.angle_gamma   90.00
#
_symmetry.space_group_name_H-M   'P 1'
#
loop_
_entity.id
_entity.type
_entity.pdbx_description
1 polymer ?
#
loop_
_entity_poly.entity_id
_entity_poly.type
_entity_poly.pdbx_seq_one_letter_code
_entity_poly.pdbx_strand_id
1 'polypeptide(L)'
;MSSASSDTSTVYHTIADTECSGVFWKLIRETKPYYDAPNYMSCYGDYHLFAKHGDKVYMEVRNAGEIVISLAELQKNKYWKYYYTLSLMLSNDMHKLSKNEEFNKTYNHIYGYTGGKEWSKEDRAWSLETAYIDQSNMKAFKIIPSGNVCYYKINPADVKDMEYSTPQELEAFELGYMNGLDRVKTFSHRSVIYENITIEYIMKNMEKELEELYAL
;
A
#
# COMPACT_ATOMS: atom_id res chain seq x y z
N MET A 1 5.89 -21.28 32.02
CA MET A 1 7.01 -20.97 31.12
C MET A 1 6.72 -19.63 30.47
N SER A 2 7.54 -18.62 30.77
CA SER A 2 7.42 -17.26 30.25
C SER A 2 7.77 -17.28 28.75
N SER A 3 6.85 -16.81 27.90
CA SER A 3 7.15 -16.53 26.49
C SER A 3 7.83 -15.18 26.42
N ALA A 4 9.12 -15.18 26.09
CA ALA A 4 9.85 -13.98 25.73
C ALA A 4 9.13 -13.31 24.55
N SER A 5 8.65 -12.08 24.74
CA SER A 5 8.34 -11.19 23.62
C SER A 5 9.68 -10.79 23.01
N SER A 6 9.98 -11.31 21.82
CA SER A 6 11.07 -10.76 21.02
C SER A 6 10.63 -9.37 20.58
N ASP A 7 11.01 -8.35 21.35
CA ASP A 7 11.03 -6.96 20.88
C ASP A 7 12.08 -6.86 19.78
N THR A 8 11.70 -7.22 18.56
CA THR A 8 12.43 -6.81 17.36
C THR A 8 12.18 -5.31 17.22
N SER A 9 13.11 -4.49 17.74
CA SER A 9 13.07 -3.05 17.55
C SER A 9 13.11 -2.75 16.05
N THR A 10 11.99 -2.31 15.48
CA THR A 10 11.92 -1.87 14.09
C THR A 10 12.90 -0.73 13.87
N VAL A 11 13.87 -0.93 12.97
CA VAL A 11 14.81 0.13 12.61
C VAL A 11 14.17 1.02 11.56
N TYR A 12 14.02 2.30 11.91
CA TYR A 12 13.47 3.32 11.03
C TYR A 12 14.58 4.13 10.37
N HIS A 13 14.36 4.47 9.10
CA HIS A 13 15.25 5.25 8.25
C HIS A 13 14.50 6.47 7.74
N THR A 14 15.09 7.64 7.94
CA THR A 14 14.56 8.89 7.39
C THR A 14 15.11 9.12 5.97
N ILE A 15 14.23 9.41 5.02
CA ILE A 15 14.59 9.82 3.66
C ILE A 15 14.13 11.27 3.47
N ALA A 16 15.10 12.17 3.36
CA ALA A 16 14.82 13.61 3.37
C ALA A 16 14.07 14.10 2.12
N ASP A 17 14.47 13.63 0.93
CA ASP A 17 14.03 14.24 -0.33
C ASP A 17 12.99 13.42 -1.11
N THR A 18 12.60 12.26 -0.60
CA THR A 18 11.57 11.40 -1.20
C THR A 18 10.41 11.22 -0.24
N GLU A 19 9.22 11.56 -0.70
CA GLU A 19 7.96 11.34 0.00
C GLU A 19 7.39 9.97 -0.40
N CYS A 20 7.26 9.07 0.57
CA CYS A 20 6.66 7.75 0.38
C CYS A 20 5.21 7.77 0.85
N SER A 21 4.30 7.26 0.04
CA SER A 21 2.90 7.05 0.45
C SER A 21 2.34 5.77 -0.14
N GLY A 22 1.29 5.21 0.47
CA GLY A 22 0.60 4.07 -0.11
C GLY A 22 -0.84 3.94 0.33
N VAL A 23 -1.64 3.28 -0.50
CA VAL A 23 -2.95 2.74 -0.13
C VAL A 23 -2.83 1.23 -0.13
N PHE A 24 -3.25 0.63 0.98
CA PHE A 24 -3.38 -0.82 1.09
C PHE A 24 -4.80 -1.18 1.51
N TRP A 25 -5.40 -2.11 0.78
CA TRP A 25 -6.68 -2.73 1.12
C TRP A 25 -6.45 -4.21 1.38
N LYS A 26 -7.11 -4.76 2.40
CA LYS A 26 -7.10 -6.20 2.66
C LYS A 26 -8.46 -6.78 3.02
N LEU A 27 -8.61 -8.05 2.69
CA LEU A 27 -9.73 -8.91 3.06
C LEU A 27 -9.17 -10.24 3.55
N ILE A 28 -9.34 -10.53 4.83
CA ILE A 28 -9.08 -11.85 5.40
C ILE A 28 -10.42 -12.57 5.52
N ARG A 29 -10.53 -13.78 4.96
CA ARG A 29 -11.72 -14.61 5.07
C ARG A 29 -11.37 -16.08 5.15
N GLU A 30 -12.14 -16.82 5.94
CA GLU A 30 -12.10 -18.28 5.91
C GLU A 30 -12.68 -18.76 4.57
N THR A 31 -11.88 -19.53 3.83
CA THR A 31 -12.27 -20.11 2.56
C THR A 31 -12.40 -21.62 2.72
N LYS A 32 -13.53 -22.15 2.27
CA LYS A 32 -13.75 -23.58 2.13
C LYS A 32 -13.28 -24.02 0.74
N PRO A 33 -12.24 -24.86 0.63
CA PRO A 33 -11.82 -25.42 -0.66
C PRO A 33 -12.91 -26.33 -1.27
N TYR A 34 -12.76 -26.67 -2.55
CA TYR A 34 -13.55 -27.74 -3.17
C TYR A 34 -13.15 -29.10 -2.57
N TYR A 35 -14.12 -30.01 -2.42
CA TYR A 35 -13.99 -31.31 -1.73
C TYR A 35 -13.75 -31.17 -0.22
N ASP A 36 -13.83 -32.26 0.56
CA ASP A 36 -13.81 -32.30 2.03
C ASP A 36 -12.49 -31.85 2.70
N ALA A 37 -11.70 -31.01 2.02
CA ALA A 37 -10.51 -30.39 2.58
C ALA A 37 -10.87 -29.39 3.69
N PRO A 38 -9.99 -29.24 4.70
CA PRO A 38 -10.22 -28.32 5.81
C PRO A 38 -10.29 -26.88 5.31
N ASN A 39 -11.11 -26.08 5.99
CA ASN A 39 -11.12 -24.64 5.78
C ASN A 39 -9.73 -24.05 6.02
N TYR A 40 -9.38 -23.03 5.26
CA TYR A 40 -8.14 -22.28 5.45
C TYR A 40 -8.42 -20.78 5.43
N MET A 41 -7.57 -20.02 6.10
CA MET A 41 -7.66 -18.57 6.06
C MET A 41 -7.03 -18.04 4.77
N SER A 42 -7.83 -17.37 3.95
CA SER A 42 -7.37 -16.70 2.74
C SER A 42 -7.19 -15.21 3.00
N CYS A 43 -6.16 -14.62 2.41
CA CYS A 43 -5.96 -13.18 2.44
C CYS A 43 -5.87 -12.64 1.02
N TYR A 44 -6.76 -11.72 0.70
CA TYR A 44 -6.73 -10.90 -0.50
C TYR A 44 -6.24 -9.52 -0.11
N GLY A 45 -5.51 -8.90 -1.03
CA GLY A 45 -5.10 -7.53 -0.83
C GLY A 45 -5.02 -6.77 -2.13
N ASP A 46 -4.97 -5.47 -2.03
CA ASP A 46 -4.76 -4.60 -3.15
C ASP A 46 -3.94 -3.41 -2.70
N TYR A 47 -3.08 -2.90 -3.58
CA TYR A 47 -2.19 -1.81 -3.24
C TYR A 47 -1.92 -0.87 -4.40
N HIS A 48 -1.67 0.37 -4.02
CA HIS A 48 -1.05 1.43 -4.81
C HIS A 48 0.04 2.04 -3.95
N LEU A 49 1.29 1.93 -4.38
CA LEU A 49 2.45 2.45 -3.68
C LEU A 49 3.05 3.59 -4.49
N PHE A 50 3.46 4.65 -3.80
CA PHE A 50 4.04 5.82 -4.41
C PHE A 50 5.32 6.22 -3.68
N ALA A 51 6.34 6.61 -4.45
CA ALA A 51 7.51 7.28 -3.94
C ALA A 51 7.83 8.46 -4.86
N LYS A 52 7.79 9.69 -4.32
CA LYS A 52 7.90 10.93 -5.08
C LYS A 52 9.17 11.69 -4.69
N HIS A 53 9.96 12.05 -5.68
CA HIS A 53 11.12 12.92 -5.55
C HIS A 53 10.99 14.11 -6.50
N GLY A 54 10.74 15.31 -5.97
CA GLY A 54 10.40 16.47 -6.80
C GLY A 54 9.12 16.21 -7.62
N ASP A 55 9.22 16.34 -8.95
CA ASP A 55 8.13 16.02 -9.90
C ASP A 55 8.12 14.54 -10.32
N LYS A 56 9.16 13.77 -10.00
CA LYS A 56 9.27 12.36 -10.41
C LYS A 56 8.54 11.46 -9.41
N VAL A 57 7.69 10.57 -9.91
CA VAL A 57 6.87 9.65 -9.11
C VAL A 57 7.09 8.23 -9.60
N TYR A 58 7.64 7.38 -8.73
CA TYR A 58 7.50 5.94 -8.84
C TYR A 58 6.10 5.55 -8.36
N MET A 59 5.38 4.77 -9.17
CA MET A 59 4.09 4.18 -8.81
C MET A 59 4.13 2.67 -9.05
N GLU A 60 3.81 1.89 -8.02
CA GLU A 60 3.61 0.45 -8.12
C GLU A 60 2.16 0.10 -7.82
N VAL A 61 1.53 -0.72 -8.66
CA VAL A 61 0.15 -1.15 -8.46
C VAL A 61 0.03 -2.64 -8.67
N ARG A 62 -0.66 -3.32 -7.72
CA ARG A 62 -0.89 -4.77 -7.82
C ARG A 62 -1.51 -5.11 -9.17
N ASN A 63 -0.91 -6.06 -9.87
CA ASN A 63 -1.30 -6.58 -11.19
C ASN A 63 -1.18 -5.60 -12.37
N ALA A 64 -0.83 -4.33 -12.16
CA ALA A 64 -0.49 -3.41 -13.25
C ALA A 64 1.03 -3.30 -13.47
N GLY A 65 1.82 -3.55 -12.43
CA GLY A 65 3.28 -3.44 -12.48
C GLY A 65 3.76 -2.16 -11.80
N GLU A 66 4.84 -1.58 -12.33
CA GLU A 66 5.44 -0.36 -11.83
C GLU A 66 5.83 0.58 -12.97
N ILE A 67 5.79 1.88 -12.71
CA ILE A 67 6.19 2.93 -13.64
C ILE A 67 6.82 4.10 -12.91
N VAL A 68 7.62 4.88 -13.63
CA VAL A 68 8.18 6.15 -13.18
C VAL A 68 7.69 7.26 -14.11
N ILE A 69 6.87 8.16 -13.59
CA ILE A 69 6.21 9.21 -14.36
C ILE A 69 6.34 10.56 -13.67
N SER A 70 5.99 11.65 -14.34
CA SER A 70 5.86 12.94 -13.67
C SER A 70 4.58 12.99 -12.83
N LEU A 71 4.55 13.87 -11.83
CA LEU A 71 3.34 14.15 -11.07
C LEU A 71 2.26 14.69 -12.00
N ALA A 72 2.62 15.53 -12.98
CA ALA A 72 1.69 16.02 -13.98
C ALA A 72 1.04 14.88 -14.80
N GLU A 73 1.80 13.86 -15.19
CA GLU A 73 1.27 12.69 -15.89
C GLU A 73 0.32 11.87 -15.00
N LEU A 74 0.73 11.61 -13.75
CA LEU A 74 -0.09 10.91 -12.76
C LEU A 74 -1.47 11.57 -12.60
N GLN A 75 -1.50 12.91 -12.58
CA GLN A 75 -2.72 13.68 -12.36
C GLN A 75 -3.71 13.65 -13.55
N LYS A 76 -3.29 13.21 -14.75
CA LYS A 76 -4.16 13.09 -15.92
C LYS A 76 -5.16 11.94 -15.78
N ASN A 77 -4.74 10.84 -15.17
CA ASN A 77 -5.59 9.68 -14.95
C ASN A 77 -6.37 9.82 -13.63
N LYS A 78 -7.71 9.89 -13.72
CA LYS A 78 -8.57 10.10 -12.54
C LYS A 78 -8.40 9.02 -11.45
N TYR A 79 -8.07 7.79 -11.83
CA TYR A 79 -7.91 6.69 -10.88
C TYR A 79 -6.59 6.82 -10.13
N TRP A 80 -5.50 7.07 -10.85
CA TRP A 80 -4.17 7.25 -10.24
C TRP A 80 -4.15 8.48 -9.33
N LYS A 81 -4.73 9.59 -9.82
CA LYS A 81 -4.94 10.80 -9.01
C LYS A 81 -5.70 10.49 -7.71
N TYR A 82 -6.82 9.78 -7.79
CA TYR A 82 -7.61 9.44 -6.62
C TYR A 82 -6.80 8.64 -5.59
N TYR A 83 -6.13 7.57 -6.02
CA TYR A 83 -5.35 6.72 -5.12
C TYR A 83 -4.11 7.41 -4.57
N TYR A 84 -3.51 8.34 -5.32
CA TYR A 84 -2.43 9.20 -4.84
C TYR A 84 -2.93 10.18 -3.77
N THR A 85 -4.07 10.84 -3.96
CA THR A 85 -4.64 11.69 -2.91
C THR A 85 -4.99 10.88 -1.66
N LEU A 86 -5.56 9.69 -1.85
CA LEU A 86 -5.89 8.79 -0.75
C LEU A 86 -4.63 8.28 -0.01
N SER A 87 -3.53 8.01 -0.71
CA SER A 87 -2.28 7.55 -0.08
C SER A 87 -1.69 8.63 0.84
N LEU A 88 -1.71 9.89 0.41
CA LEU A 88 -1.24 11.01 1.22
C LEU A 88 -2.04 11.16 2.52
N MET A 89 -3.35 10.92 2.47
CA MET A 89 -4.25 10.99 3.62
C MET A 89 -4.05 9.86 4.64
N LEU A 90 -3.59 8.69 4.20
CA LEU A 90 -3.42 7.50 5.04
C LEU A 90 -1.99 7.32 5.57
N SER A 91 -1.03 8.02 4.98
CA SER A 91 0.38 7.91 5.35
C SER A 91 0.66 8.70 6.63
N ASN A 92 1.24 8.05 7.64
CA ASN A 92 1.50 8.69 8.93
C ASN A 92 2.73 9.60 8.88
N ASP A 93 3.86 9.09 8.38
CA ASP A 93 5.10 9.84 8.17
C ASP A 93 5.73 9.42 6.84
N MET A 94 5.60 10.27 5.82
CA MET A 94 6.03 9.98 4.45
C MET A 94 7.54 9.90 4.28
N HIS A 95 8.32 10.34 5.27
CA HIS A 95 9.78 10.35 5.21
C HIS A 95 10.41 9.22 6.02
N LYS A 96 9.60 8.41 6.72
CA LYS A 96 10.07 7.40 7.66
C LYS A 96 9.74 6.00 7.17
N LEU A 97 10.76 5.29 6.71
CA LEU A 97 10.65 3.90 6.27
C LEU A 97 11.21 2.93 7.30
N SER A 98 10.65 1.74 7.36
CA SER A 98 11.19 0.62 8.12
C SER A 98 11.84 -0.37 7.18
N LYS A 99 13.04 -0.83 7.53
CA LYS A 99 13.65 -1.97 6.84
C LYS A 99 13.19 -3.27 7.50
N ASN A 100 12.46 -4.11 6.78
CA ASN A 100 11.89 -5.36 7.29
C ASN A 100 12.06 -6.50 6.28
N GLU A 101 13.17 -7.21 6.39
CA GLU A 101 13.52 -8.34 5.53
C GLU A 101 12.70 -9.62 5.86
N GLU A 102 12.16 -9.74 7.08
CA GLU A 102 11.39 -10.91 7.50
C GLU A 102 9.97 -10.95 6.91
N PHE A 103 9.44 -9.81 6.48
CA PHE A 103 8.11 -9.70 5.92
C PHE A 103 7.87 -10.59 4.68
N ASN A 104 8.91 -10.79 3.86
CA ASN A 104 8.86 -11.66 2.68
C ASN A 104 8.54 -13.13 3.03
N LYS A 105 8.49 -13.51 4.31
CA LYS A 105 8.04 -14.84 4.72
C LYS A 105 6.53 -14.91 4.96
N THR A 106 5.90 -13.80 5.36
CA THR A 106 4.53 -13.79 5.89
C THR A 106 3.46 -13.45 4.84
N TYR A 107 3.80 -12.66 3.81
CA TYR A 107 2.80 -12.03 2.93
C TYR A 107 2.94 -12.35 1.44
N ASN A 108 3.56 -13.49 1.16
CA ASN A 108 3.82 -14.01 -0.17
C ASN A 108 2.60 -14.00 -1.11
N HIS A 109 1.43 -14.35 -0.59
CA HIS A 109 0.21 -14.40 -1.39
C HIS A 109 -0.38 -13.02 -1.73
N ILE A 110 -0.13 -12.01 -0.89
CA ILE A 110 -0.66 -10.65 -1.09
C ILE A 110 0.14 -9.91 -2.16
N TYR A 111 1.46 -9.96 -2.08
CA TYR A 111 2.36 -9.20 -2.97
C TYR A 111 2.77 -10.00 -4.21
N GLY A 112 2.16 -11.16 -4.44
CA GLY A 112 2.48 -12.02 -5.58
C GLY A 112 3.86 -12.68 -5.49
N TYR A 113 4.51 -12.66 -4.33
CA TYR A 113 5.76 -13.37 -4.08
C TYR A 113 5.42 -14.85 -3.89
N THR A 114 5.32 -15.60 -4.97
CA THR A 114 5.28 -17.07 -4.88
C THR A 114 6.73 -17.55 -4.78
N GLY A 115 7.20 -17.83 -3.57
CA GLY A 115 8.57 -18.28 -3.23
C GLY A 115 8.99 -19.61 -3.86
N GLY A 116 8.90 -19.73 -5.18
CA GLY A 116 9.17 -20.93 -5.97
C GLY A 116 9.15 -20.72 -7.48
N LYS A 117 8.86 -19.51 -7.99
CA LYS A 117 9.07 -19.15 -9.41
C LYS A 117 10.24 -18.19 -9.50
N GLU A 118 11.25 -18.52 -10.32
CA GLU A 118 12.49 -17.75 -10.48
C GLU A 118 12.33 -16.27 -10.86
N TRP A 119 11.14 -15.86 -11.31
CA TRP A 119 10.86 -14.53 -11.84
C TRP A 119 10.49 -13.44 -10.81
N SER A 120 10.46 -13.73 -9.50
CA SER A 120 10.11 -12.74 -8.46
C SER A 120 11.07 -12.72 -7.26
N LYS A 121 12.38 -12.84 -7.51
CA LYS A 121 13.44 -12.86 -6.48
C LYS A 121 13.78 -11.49 -5.86
N GLU A 122 12.95 -10.48 -6.04
CA GLU A 122 13.21 -9.17 -5.44
C GLU A 122 12.69 -9.15 -4.00
N ASP A 123 13.63 -9.25 -3.05
CA ASP A 123 13.33 -9.10 -1.64
C ASP A 123 12.88 -7.67 -1.36
N ARG A 124 11.59 -7.50 -1.05
CA ARG A 124 11.07 -6.21 -0.61
C ARG A 124 11.59 -5.94 0.80
N ALA A 125 12.53 -5.00 0.92
CA ALA A 125 13.15 -4.68 2.20
C ALA A 125 12.55 -3.43 2.86
N TRP A 126 11.99 -2.51 2.07
CA TRP A 126 11.56 -1.20 2.53
C TRP A 126 10.05 -1.13 2.68
N SER A 127 9.58 -0.66 3.83
CA SER A 127 8.16 -0.50 4.13
C SER A 127 7.82 0.85 4.73
N LEU A 128 6.65 1.37 4.37
CA LEU A 128 6.06 2.55 4.99
C LEU A 128 5.07 2.12 6.07
N GLU A 129 5.13 2.81 7.22
CA GLU A 129 4.09 2.73 8.24
C GLU A 129 2.90 3.58 7.82
N THR A 130 1.78 2.94 7.54
CA THR A 130 0.57 3.60 7.01
C THR A 130 -0.68 3.07 7.69
N ALA A 131 -1.71 3.90 7.75
CA ALA A 131 -3.05 3.41 7.95
C ALA A 131 -3.52 2.63 6.70
N TYR A 132 -4.39 1.64 6.88
CA TYR A 132 -4.86 0.81 5.77
C TYR A 132 -6.32 0.40 5.89
N ILE A 133 -6.92 0.02 4.76
CA ILE A 133 -8.33 -0.32 4.66
C ILE A 133 -8.51 -1.83 4.92
N ASP A 134 -9.30 -2.19 5.92
CA ASP A 134 -9.68 -3.57 6.22
C ASP A 134 -11.14 -3.82 5.86
N GLN A 135 -11.38 -4.90 5.10
CA GLN A 135 -12.70 -5.42 4.77
C GLN A 135 -12.89 -6.86 5.25
N SER A 136 -12.10 -7.30 6.24
CA SER A 136 -12.19 -8.68 6.77
C SER A 136 -13.56 -8.97 7.39
N ASN A 137 -14.24 -7.93 7.90
CA ASN A 137 -15.69 -7.98 8.08
C ASN A 137 -16.38 -7.65 6.76
N MET A 138 -16.89 -8.64 6.03
CA MET A 138 -17.50 -8.44 4.71
C MET A 138 -18.65 -7.42 4.68
N LYS A 139 -19.21 -7.03 5.83
CA LYS A 139 -20.28 -6.04 5.95
C LYS A 139 -19.79 -4.60 6.14
N ALA A 140 -18.49 -4.38 6.41
CA ALA A 140 -17.98 -3.06 6.74
C ALA A 140 -16.54 -2.85 6.28
N PHE A 141 -16.24 -1.62 5.88
CA PHE A 141 -14.88 -1.14 5.70
C PHE A 141 -14.47 -0.34 6.93
N LYS A 142 -13.21 -0.43 7.32
CA LYS A 142 -12.64 0.41 8.38
C LYS A 142 -11.18 0.71 8.11
N ILE A 143 -10.72 1.82 8.65
CA ILE A 143 -9.29 2.15 8.71
C ILE A 143 -8.67 1.46 9.93
N ILE A 144 -7.54 0.80 9.71
CA ILE A 144 -6.63 0.36 10.77
C ILE A 144 -5.49 1.40 10.82
N PRO A 145 -5.22 2.01 11.99
CA PRO A 145 -4.41 3.24 12.09
C PRO A 145 -2.92 3.05 11.82
N SER A 146 -2.41 1.84 11.94
CA SER A 146 -1.00 1.55 11.67
C SER A 146 -0.85 0.14 11.13
N GLY A 147 0.06 0.02 10.18
CA GLY A 147 0.57 -1.24 9.65
C GLY A 147 1.75 -0.97 8.74
N ASN A 148 2.79 -1.79 8.89
CA ASN A 148 3.82 -1.93 7.87
C ASN A 148 3.23 -2.82 6.78
N VAL A 149 2.45 -2.23 5.88
CA VAL A 149 1.69 -2.93 4.81
C VAL A 149 1.92 -2.31 3.43
N CYS A 150 2.88 -1.40 3.29
CA CYS A 150 3.24 -0.81 2.01
C CYS A 150 4.72 -1.08 1.77
N TYR A 151 5.03 -2.18 1.08
CA TYR A 151 6.41 -2.64 0.82
C TYR A 151 6.83 -2.32 -0.59
N TYR A 152 7.90 -1.57 -0.76
CA TYR A 152 8.42 -1.17 -2.06
C TYR A 152 9.36 -2.24 -2.62
N LYS A 153 9.29 -2.47 -3.94
CA LYS A 153 10.30 -3.27 -4.66
C LYS A 153 11.64 -2.55 -4.77
N ILE A 154 11.60 -1.24 -4.83
CA ILE A 154 12.77 -0.37 -4.90
C ILE A 154 13.17 0.13 -3.51
N ASN A 155 14.40 0.65 -3.40
CA ASN A 155 14.74 1.59 -2.35
C ASN A 155 14.19 2.99 -2.74
N PRO A 156 13.25 3.59 -1.98
CA PRO A 156 12.67 4.87 -2.37
C PRO A 156 13.65 6.04 -2.47
N ALA A 157 14.84 5.94 -1.87
CA ALA A 157 15.90 6.94 -2.05
C ALA A 157 16.45 7.00 -3.49
N ASP A 158 16.27 5.92 -4.26
CA ASP A 158 16.83 5.79 -5.61
C ASP A 158 15.91 6.40 -6.69
N VAL A 159 14.67 6.78 -6.34
CA VAL A 159 13.68 7.36 -7.28
C VAL A 159 14.27 8.53 -8.06
N LYS A 160 15.07 9.38 -7.40
CA LYS A 160 15.69 10.55 -8.04
C LYS A 160 16.52 10.18 -9.27
N ASP A 161 17.15 9.00 -9.26
CA ASP A 161 18.08 8.51 -10.27
C ASP A 161 17.39 7.58 -11.29
N MET A 162 16.14 7.16 -11.06
CA MET A 162 15.40 6.32 -11.99
C MET A 162 15.04 7.05 -13.28
N GLU A 163 15.10 6.35 -14.40
CA GLU A 163 14.63 6.87 -15.69
C GLU A 163 13.11 6.97 -15.71
N TYR A 164 12.58 7.95 -16.44
CA TYR A 164 11.14 8.01 -16.72
C TYR A 164 10.75 6.86 -17.64
N SER A 165 9.59 6.28 -17.40
CA SER A 165 9.00 5.28 -18.29
C SER A 165 8.75 5.87 -19.67
N THR A 166 9.05 5.08 -20.68
CA THR A 166 8.73 5.35 -22.08
C THR A 166 7.21 5.38 -22.31
N PRO A 167 6.74 6.02 -23.40
CA PRO A 167 5.31 5.99 -23.74
C PRO A 167 4.74 4.57 -23.88
N GLN A 168 5.53 3.62 -24.39
CA GLN A 168 5.12 2.22 -24.54
C GLN A 168 4.96 1.51 -23.18
N GLU A 169 5.86 1.78 -22.22
CA GLU A 169 5.74 1.26 -20.85
C GLU A 169 4.53 1.86 -20.14
N LEU A 170 4.27 3.15 -20.34
CA LEU A 170 3.09 3.81 -19.80
C LEU A 170 1.79 3.22 -20.35
N GLU A 171 1.73 2.98 -21.68
CA GLU A 171 0.58 2.34 -22.32
C GLU A 171 0.38 0.89 -21.81
N ALA A 172 1.46 0.12 -21.67
CA ALA A 172 1.39 -1.23 -21.13
C ALA A 172 0.91 -1.24 -19.66
N PHE A 173 1.40 -0.31 -18.85
CA PHE A 173 0.95 -0.15 -17.46
C PHE A 173 -0.52 0.25 -17.40
N GLU A 174 -0.97 1.22 -18.20
CA GLU A 174 -2.37 1.65 -18.25
C GLU A 174 -3.28 0.49 -18.69
N LEU A 175 -2.87 -0.25 -19.72
CA LEU A 175 -3.59 -1.44 -20.16
C LEU A 175 -3.68 -2.47 -19.03
N GLY A 176 -2.58 -2.76 -18.34
CA GLY A 176 -2.55 -3.67 -17.18
C GLY A 176 -3.42 -3.18 -16.01
N TYR A 177 -3.44 -1.88 -15.78
CA TYR A 177 -4.27 -1.23 -14.76
C TYR A 177 -5.77 -1.38 -15.08
N MET A 178 -6.13 -1.26 -16.36
CA MET A 178 -7.52 -1.28 -16.84
C MET A 178 -8.07 -2.71 -17.09
N ASN A 179 -7.23 -3.68 -17.45
CA ASN A 179 -7.64 -4.96 -18.06
C ASN A 179 -8.24 -6.05 -17.14
N GLY A 180 -8.66 -5.77 -15.90
CA GLY A 180 -9.37 -6.82 -15.17
C GLY A 180 -9.51 -6.72 -13.67
N LEU A 181 -9.27 -5.56 -13.09
CA LEU A 181 -9.29 -5.43 -11.64
C LEU A 181 -10.67 -4.99 -11.19
N ASP A 182 -11.23 -5.70 -10.19
CA ASP A 182 -12.43 -5.26 -9.46
C ASP A 182 -12.31 -3.79 -9.03
N ARG A 183 -11.08 -3.29 -8.82
CA ARG A 183 -10.78 -1.88 -8.52
C ARG A 183 -11.38 -0.90 -9.53
N VAL A 184 -11.28 -1.16 -10.84
CA VAL A 184 -11.79 -0.25 -11.89
C VAL A 184 -13.29 -0.39 -12.01
N LYS A 185 -13.79 -1.63 -12.00
CA LYS A 185 -15.23 -1.94 -12.12
C LYS A 185 -16.05 -1.39 -10.96
N THR A 186 -15.52 -1.47 -9.76
CA THR A 186 -16.19 -1.03 -8.52
C THR A 186 -15.70 0.33 -8.03
N PHE A 187 -14.90 1.03 -8.83
CA PHE A 187 -14.25 2.29 -8.43
C PHE A 187 -15.26 3.30 -7.91
N SER A 188 -16.34 3.58 -8.65
CA SER A 188 -17.32 4.60 -8.27
C SER A 188 -17.99 4.35 -6.91
N HIS A 189 -18.14 3.09 -6.53
CA HIS A 189 -18.71 2.73 -5.23
C HIS A 189 -17.63 2.73 -4.14
N ARG A 190 -16.48 2.10 -4.41
CA ARG A 190 -15.38 2.00 -3.44
C ARG A 190 -14.78 3.36 -3.13
N SER A 191 -14.67 4.25 -4.11
CA SER A 191 -14.05 5.56 -3.92
C SER A 191 -14.78 6.39 -2.88
N VAL A 192 -16.12 6.36 -2.91
CA VAL A 192 -16.98 7.07 -1.93
C VAL A 192 -16.82 6.45 -0.54
N ILE A 193 -16.82 5.11 -0.45
CA ILE A 193 -16.64 4.43 0.84
C ILE A 193 -15.28 4.78 1.44
N TYR A 194 -14.22 4.66 0.65
CA TYR A 194 -12.84 4.89 1.08
C TYR A 194 -12.62 6.35 1.49
N GLU A 195 -13.19 7.30 0.74
CA GLU A 195 -13.15 8.72 1.09
C GLU A 195 -13.84 8.97 2.43
N ASN A 196 -15.07 8.49 2.61
CA ASN A 196 -15.82 8.68 3.85
C ASN A 196 -15.09 8.10 5.08
N ILE A 197 -14.66 6.84 5.04
CA ILE A 197 -13.98 6.22 6.19
C ILE A 197 -12.61 6.86 6.46
N THR A 198 -11.96 7.43 5.44
CA THR A 198 -10.67 8.12 5.60
C THR A 198 -10.87 9.49 6.23
N ILE A 199 -11.89 10.25 5.80
CA ILE A 199 -12.26 11.53 6.41
C ILE A 199 -12.63 11.32 7.89
N GLU A 200 -13.49 10.34 8.19
CA GLU A 200 -13.84 10.00 9.57
C GLU A 200 -12.61 9.65 10.42
N TYR A 201 -11.67 8.88 9.85
CA TYR A 201 -10.42 8.53 10.51
C TYR A 201 -9.56 9.77 10.81
N ILE A 202 -9.35 10.65 9.83
CA ILE A 202 -8.56 11.87 9.99
C ILE A 202 -9.20 12.80 11.02
N MET A 203 -10.52 13.02 10.94
CA MET A 203 -11.25 13.85 11.89
C MET A 203 -11.06 13.35 13.32
N LYS A 204 -11.18 12.04 13.53
CA LYS A 204 -10.96 11.42 14.85
C LYS A 204 -9.53 11.61 15.36
N ASN A 205 -8.53 11.52 14.49
CA ASN A 205 -7.14 11.77 14.88
C ASN A 205 -6.92 13.24 15.25
N MET A 206 -7.47 14.18 14.49
CA MET A 206 -7.42 15.61 14.79
C MET A 206 -8.10 15.95 16.12
N GLU A 207 -9.27 15.36 16.40
CA GLU A 207 -9.97 15.50 17.69
C GLU A 207 -9.09 15.01 18.85
N LYS A 208 -8.45 13.85 18.69
CA LYS A 208 -7.55 13.29 19.70
C LYS A 208 -6.33 14.18 19.97
N GLU A 209 -5.68 14.68 18.91
CA GLU A 209 -4.54 15.60 19.03
C GLU A 209 -4.96 16.90 19.73
N LEU A 210 -6.15 17.41 19.42
CA LEU A 210 -6.71 18.60 20.05
C LEU A 210 -7.00 18.38 21.55
N GLU A 211 -7.58 17.25 21.92
CA GLU A 211 -7.82 16.87 23.32
C GLU A 211 -6.50 16.74 24.10
N GLU A 212 -5.47 16.15 23.50
CA GLU A 212 -4.13 16.03 24.10
C GLU A 212 -3.47 17.39 24.31
N LEU A 213 -3.66 18.33 23.38
CA LEU A 213 -3.16 19.71 23.51
C LEU A 213 -3.85 20.50 24.62
N TYR A 214 -5.15 20.30 24.83
CA TYR A 214 -5.91 20.97 25.91
C TYR A 214 -5.74 20.30 27.28
N ALA A 215 -5.20 19.09 27.34
CA ALA A 215 -4.87 18.39 28.58
C ALA A 215 -3.48 18.76 29.16
N LEU A 216 -2.69 19.56 28.42
CA LEU A 216 -1.41 20.14 28.83
C LEU A 216 -1.59 21.52 29.48
#